data_AF-A0A8C3PGK1-F1
#
_entry.id   AF-A0A8C3PGK1-F1
#
_cell.length_a   1.000
_cell.length_b   1.000
_cell.length_c   1.000
_cell.angle_alpha   90.00
_cell.angle_beta   90.00
_cell.angle_gamma   90.00
#
_symmetry.space_group_name_H-M   'P 1'
#
loop_
_entity.id
_entity.type
_entity.pdbx_description
1 polymer ?
#
loop_
_entity_poly.entity_id
_entity_poly.type
_entity_poly.pdbx_seq_one_letter_code
_entity_poly.pdbx_strand_id
1 'polypeptide(L)' 'MGYYGIPAKIIRITKGLCDNTKCAVTDGDNISQWFAVTTGVRQGCIMSPLLFALVIEYVMRKVTIRKQQRNFRDRC' A
#
# COMPACT_ATOMS: atom_id res chain seq x y z
N MET A 1 -15.58 2.74 -3.80
CA MET A 1 -15.05 3.89 -3.03
C MET A 1 -13.53 3.98 -3.22
N GLY A 2 -13.09 4.53 -4.35
CA GLY A 2 -11.67 4.74 -4.67
C GLY A 2 -11.37 6.23 -4.64
N TYR A 3 -11.19 6.81 -3.45
CA TYR A 3 -11.12 8.26 -3.26
C TYR A 3 -9.81 8.89 -3.77
N TYR A 4 -8.81 8.07 -4.12
CA TYR A 4 -7.45 8.55 -4.36
C TYR A 4 -6.90 8.31 -5.75
N GLY A 5 -7.65 7.74 -6.71
CA GLY A 5 -7.16 7.46 -8.07
C GLY A 5 -6.15 6.30 -8.17
N ILE A 6 -6.06 5.49 -7.11
CA ILE A 6 -5.29 4.24 -7.10
C ILE A 6 -6.03 3.22 -7.99
N PRO A 7 -5.36 2.55 -8.95
CA PRO A 7 -6.00 1.56 -9.80
C PRO A 7 -6.71 0.48 -8.97
N ALA A 8 -7.96 0.17 -9.32
CA ALA A 8 -8.76 -0.82 -8.60
C ALA A 8 -8.07 -2.19 -8.50
N LYS A 9 -7.21 -2.53 -9.47
CA LYS A 9 -6.36 -3.73 -9.46
C LYS A 9 -5.42 -3.77 -8.25
N ILE A 10 -4.79 -2.65 -7.90
CA ILE A 10 -3.89 -2.57 -6.73
C ILE A 10 -4.68 -2.72 -5.45
N ILE A 11 -5.81 -2.01 -5.32
CA ILE A 11 -6.69 -2.12 -4.14
C ILE A 11 -7.17 -3.56 -3.96
N ARG A 12 -7.52 -4.25 -5.04
CA ARG A 12 -7.98 -5.65 -5.01
C ARG A 12 -6.86 -6.61 -4.59
N ILE A 13 -5.64 -6.41 -5.09
CA ILE A 13 -4.47 -7.20 -4.72
C ILE A 13 -4.14 -6.98 -3.24
N THR A 14 -4.07 -5.74 -2.77
CA THR A 14 -3.82 -5.42 -1.36
C THR A 14 -4.90 -6.00 -0.45
N LYS A 15 -6.19 -5.89 -0.83
CA LYS A 15 -7.27 -6.55 -0.09
C LYS A 15 -7.12 -8.05 -0.04
N GLY A 16 -6.92 -8.74 -1.17
CA GLY A 16 -6.76 -10.19 -1.19
C GLY A 16 -5.53 -10.71 -0.43
N LEU A 17 -4.50 -9.88 -0.28
CA LEU A 17 -3.30 -10.19 0.50
C LEU A 17 -3.45 -9.93 2.01
N CYS A 18 -4.31 -9.00 2.40
CA CYS A 18 -4.60 -8.71 3.81
C CYS A 18 -5.80 -9.51 4.33
N ASP A 19 -6.76 -9.86 3.46
CA ASP A 19 -7.93 -10.65 3.80
C ASP A 19 -7.52 -12.04 4.31
N ASN A 20 -8.15 -12.49 5.39
CA ASN A 20 -7.90 -13.78 6.07
C ASN A 20 -6.47 -13.99 6.58
N THR A 21 -5.67 -12.93 6.72
CA THR A 21 -4.32 -13.07 7.30
C THR A 21 -4.43 -13.30 8.81
N LYS A 22 -3.76 -14.35 9.31
CA LYS A 22 -3.57 -14.58 10.74
C LYS A 22 -2.12 -14.29 11.10
N CYS A 23 -1.91 -13.65 12.24
CA CYS A 23 -0.59 -13.40 12.81
C CYS A 23 -0.49 -14.05 14.19
N ALA A 24 0.73 -14.39 14.56
CA ALA A 24 1.11 -14.78 15.91
C ALA A 24 2.38 -13.98 16.27
N VAL A 25 2.47 -13.53 17.51
CA VAL A 25 3.66 -12.92 18.08
C VAL A 25 4.57 -14.02 18.60
N THR A 26 5.85 -13.95 18.24
CA THR A 26 6.91 -14.82 18.77
C THR A 26 7.71 -14.06 19.82
N ASP A 27 7.89 -14.65 21.00
CA ASP A 27 8.73 -14.15 22.07
C ASP A 27 9.71 -15.25 22.50
N GLY A 28 10.95 -15.16 22.03
CA GLY A 28 11.94 -16.24 22.13
C GLY A 28 11.47 -17.51 21.42
N ASP A 29 11.38 -18.62 22.15
CA ASP A 29 10.88 -19.91 21.64
C ASP A 29 9.35 -20.05 21.72
N ASN A 30 8.66 -19.07 22.31
CA ASN A 30 7.21 -19.14 22.50
C ASN A 30 6.46 -18.45 21.35
N ILE A 31 5.46 -19.12 20.81
CA ILE A 31 4.55 -18.59 19.80
C ILE A 31 3.18 -18.41 20.44
N SER A 32 2.66 -17.18 20.40
CA SER A 32 1.30 -16.87 20.86
C SER A 32 0.21 -17.44 19.94
N GLN A 33 -1.04 -17.40 20.39
CA GLN A 33 -2.16 -17.87 19.58
C GLN A 33 -2.32 -17.03 18.31
N TRP A 34 -2.70 -17.71 17.22
CA TRP A 34 -2.99 -17.06 15.95
C TRP A 34 -4.26 -16.20 16.06
N PHE A 35 -4.13 -14.91 15.81
CA PHE A 35 -5.24 -13.96 15.76
C PHE A 35 -5.41 -13.39 14.35
N ALA A 36 -6.65 -13.07 13.97
CA ALA A 36 -6.96 -12.45 12.69
C ALA A 36 -6.45 -11.00 12.66
N VAL A 37 -5.77 -10.62 11.58
CA VAL A 37 -5.31 -9.25 11.38
C VAL A 37 -6.41 -8.48 10.66
N THR A 38 -7.12 -7.64 11.39
CA THR A 38 -8.17 -6.77 10.84
C THR A 38 -7.63 -5.40 10.41
N THR A 39 -6.45 -5.00 10.92
CA THR A 39 -5.83 -3.69 10.66
C THR A 39 -4.30 -3.77 10.72
N GLY A 40 -3.62 -2.93 9.94
CA GLY A 40 -2.15 -2.84 9.93
C GLY A 40 -1.48 -3.66 8.83
N VAL A 41 -0.15 -3.57 8.77
CA VAL A 41 0.71 -4.28 7.80
C VAL A 41 1.66 -5.20 8.56
N ARG A 42 1.87 -6.41 8.04
CA ARG A 42 2.78 -7.39 8.65
C ARG A 42 4.23 -6.87 8.58
N GLN A 43 4.84 -6.60 9.73
CA GLN A 43 6.27 -6.27 9.81
C GLN A 43 7.12 -7.44 9.28
N GLY A 44 8.18 -7.12 8.54
CA GLY A 44 9.02 -8.13 7.87
C GLY A 44 8.40 -8.76 6.62
N CYS A 45 7.20 -8.33 6.20
CA CYS A 45 6.62 -8.79 4.95
C CYS A 45 7.33 -8.13 3.76
N ILE A 46 7.88 -8.94 2.85
CA ILE A 46 8.47 -8.50 1.56
C ILE A 46 7.49 -7.67 0.73
N MET A 47 6.18 -7.83 0.97
CA MET A 47 5.14 -7.05 0.30
C MET A 47 5.04 -5.61 0.82
N SER A 48 5.52 -5.30 2.03
CA SER A 48 5.46 -3.94 2.59
C SER A 48 6.39 -2.97 1.83
N PRO A 49 7.65 -3.32 1.49
CA PRO A 49 8.46 -2.56 0.54
C PRO A 49 7.80 -2.38 -0.82
N LEU A 50 7.16 -3.41 -1.36
CA LEU A 50 6.52 -3.35 -2.68
C LEU A 50 5.32 -2.39 -2.69
N LEU A 51 4.47 -2.46 -1.65
CA LEU A 51 3.35 -1.54 -1.49
C LEU A 51 3.83 -0.10 -1.29
N PHE A 52 4.89 0.10 -0.51
CA PHE A 52 5.49 1.42 -0.33
C PHE A 52 6.04 1.99 -1.66
N ALA A 53 6.79 1.19 -2.42
CA ALA A 53 7.30 1.57 -3.73
C ALA A 53 6.19 1.93 -4.73
N LEU A 54 5.10 1.13 -4.76
CA LEU A 54 3.93 1.40 -5.61
C LEU A 54 3.23 2.72 -5.25
N VAL A 55 3.11 3.02 -3.95
CA VAL A 55 2.54 4.29 -3.48
C VAL A 55 3.42 5.47 -3.87
N ILE A 56 4.75 5.35 -3.71
CA ILE A 56 5.70 6.38 -4.14
C ILE A 56 5.64 6.61 -5.65
N GLU A 57 5.64 5.53 -6.45
CA GLU A 57 5.51 5.63 -7.92
C GLU A 57 4.20 6.33 -8.31
N TYR A 58 3.10 6.00 -7.65
CA TYR A 58 1.81 6.65 -7.86
C TYR A 58 1.83 8.15 -7.55
N VAL A 59 2.36 8.52 -6.37
CA VAL A 59 2.48 9.93 -5.95
C VAL A 59 3.39 10.69 -6.90
N MET A 60 4.54 10.12 -7.27
CA MET A 60 5.49 10.74 -8.20
C MET A 60 4.84 10.96 -9.57
N ARG A 61 4.11 9.99 -10.13
CA ARG A 61 3.37 10.17 -11.38
C ARG A 61 2.33 11.29 -11.27
N LYS A 62 1.59 11.37 -10.16
CA LYS A 62 0.59 12.43 -9.94
C LYS A 62 1.22 13.82 -9.82
N VAL A 63 2.37 13.93 -9.14
CA VAL A 63 3.11 15.19 -9.00
C VAL A 63 3.70 15.62 -10.34
N THR A 64 4.29 14.71 -11.11
CA THR A 64 4.86 15.01 -12.43
C THR A 64 3.80 15.43 -13.43
N ILE A 65 2.65 14.74 -13.49
CA ILE A 65 1.52 15.14 -14.35
C ILE A 65 1.00 16.54 -13.96
N ARG A 66 0.88 16.83 -12.66
CA ARG A 66 0.49 18.18 -12.18
C ARG A 66 1.50 19.26 -12.53
N LYS A 67 2.81 18.97 -12.43
CA LYS A 67 3.86 19.89 -12.86
C LYS A 67 3.78 20.16 -14.35
N GLN A 68 3.56 19.14 -15.18
CA GLN A 68 3.44 19.30 -16.63
C GLN A 68 2.23 20.15 -17.03
N GLN A 69 1.09 20.00 -16.33
CA GLN A 69 -0.09 20.84 -16.54
C GLN A 69 0.07 22.28 -16.05
N ARG A 70 0.74 22.53 -14.92
CA ARG A 70 1.10 23.91 -14.53
C ARG A 70 2.04 24.55 -15.55
N ASN A 71 3.07 23.83 -15.99
CA ASN A 71 4.04 24.33 -16.97
C ASN A 71 3.43 24.64 -18.35
N PHE A 72 2.25 24.09 -18.64
CA PHE A 72 1.46 24.40 -19.83
C PHE A 72 0.53 25.60 -19.60
N ARG A 73 0.00 25.76 -18.37
CA ARG A 73 -0.87 26.89 -17.99
C ARG A 73 -0.10 28.20 -17.76
N ASP A 74 1.14 28.12 -17.29
CA ASP A 74 2.03 29.29 -17.11
C ASP A 74 2.71 29.72 -18.43
N ARG A 75 2.42 29.01 -19.55
CA ARG A 75 2.91 29.31 -20.91
C ARG A 75 1.81 29.82 -21.87
N CYS A 76 0.57 29.95 -21.40
CA CYS A 76 -0.47 30.74 -22.05
C CYS A 76 -0.56 32.10 -21.34
#